data_AF-A0A9X6NI84-F1
#
_entry.id   AF-A0A9X6NI84-F1
#
_cell.length_a   1.000
_cell.length_b   1.000
_cell.length_c   1.000
_cell.angle_alpha   90.00
_cell.angle_beta   90.00
_cell.angle_gamma   90.00
#
_symmetry.space_group_name_H-M   'P 1'
#
loop_
_entity.id
_entity.type
_entity.pdbx_description
1 polymer ?
#
loop_
_entity_poly.entity_id
_entity_poly.type
_entity_poly.pdbx_seq_one_letter_code
_entity_poly.pdbx_strand_id
1 'polypeptide(L)'
;MYPPISSDLRGRILALGALNWSSRLILKELNRQSFDVSQSTVSRVLKNDNNGGESQAINELGENWRRRPRVCTPRMVRKVQNLLASDNPLPKTELARRVGVSEATIRRLADGRLEKKKLKKVKVHYLTAAAILQRSLRALPFYDLIKDDQFMGIFNG
;
A
#
# COMPACT_ATOMS: atom_id res chain seq x y z
N MET A 1 -12.85 -19.78 -18.28
CA MET A 1 -13.49 -19.63 -16.95
C MET A 1 -14.88 -20.21 -17.12
N TYR A 2 -15.22 -21.31 -16.45
CA TYR A 2 -16.53 -21.95 -16.63
C TYR A 2 -17.61 -21.18 -15.89
N PRO A 3 -18.83 -21.09 -16.44
CA PRO A 3 -19.93 -20.37 -15.79
C PRO A 3 -20.23 -20.99 -14.40
N PRO A 4 -20.64 -20.16 -13.42
CA PRO A 4 -21.08 -20.65 -12.13
C PRO A 4 -22.27 -21.61 -12.31
N ILE A 5 -22.19 -22.75 -11.62
CA ILE A 5 -23.22 -23.80 -11.65
C ILE A 5 -24.51 -23.24 -11.03
N SER A 6 -25.67 -23.59 -11.58
CA SER A 6 -26.96 -23.23 -10.97
C SER A 6 -27.08 -23.82 -9.56
N SER A 7 -27.71 -23.07 -8.65
CA SER A 7 -27.93 -23.51 -7.27
C SER A 7 -28.74 -24.81 -7.21
N ASP A 8 -29.72 -24.98 -8.10
CA ASP A 8 -30.55 -26.20 -8.20
C ASP A 8 -29.70 -27.43 -8.52
N LEU A 9 -28.82 -27.33 -9.53
CA LEU A 9 -27.95 -28.43 -9.93
C LEU A 9 -26.96 -28.80 -8.83
N ARG A 10 -26.43 -27.79 -8.12
CA ARG A 10 -25.58 -28.02 -6.95
C ARG A 10 -26.33 -28.79 -5.85
N GLY A 11 -27.56 -28.39 -5.53
CA GLY A 11 -28.39 -29.07 -4.53
C GLY A 11 -28.66 -30.54 -4.86
N ARG A 12 -28.97 -30.84 -6.13
CA ARG A 12 -29.17 -32.22 -6.60
C ARG A 12 -27.91 -33.08 -6.47
N ILE A 13 -26.75 -32.55 -6.85
CA ILE A 13 -25.47 -33.27 -6.72
C ILE A 13 -25.19 -33.62 -5.25
N LEU A 14 -25.44 -32.68 -4.33
CA LEU A 14 -25.25 -32.89 -2.89
C LEU A 14 -26.24 -33.90 -2.32
N ALA A 15 -27.52 -33.83 -2.70
CA ALA A 15 -28.54 -34.79 -2.27
C ALA A 15 -28.19 -36.22 -2.71
N LEU A 16 -27.75 -36.41 -3.97
CA LEU A 16 -27.32 -37.72 -4.46
C LEU A 16 -26.00 -38.18 -3.80
N GLY A 17 -25.10 -37.24 -3.48
CA GLY A 17 -23.89 -37.51 -2.70
C GLY A 17 -24.19 -38.01 -1.29
N ALA A 18 -25.17 -37.41 -0.60
CA ALA A 18 -25.62 -37.81 0.73
C ALA A 18 -26.21 -39.23 0.76
N LEU A 19 -26.74 -39.72 -0.36
CA LEU A 19 -27.18 -41.12 -0.54
C LEU A 19 -26.01 -42.10 -0.77
N ASN A 20 -24.76 -41.67 -0.63
CA ASN A 20 -23.54 -42.43 -0.90
C ASN A 20 -23.40 -42.95 -2.34
N TRP A 21 -23.98 -42.25 -3.32
CA TRP A 21 -23.82 -42.63 -4.71
C TRP A 21 -22.43 -42.27 -5.24
N SER A 22 -21.86 -43.17 -6.07
CA SER A 22 -20.59 -42.87 -6.74
C SER A 22 -20.76 -41.74 -7.76
N SER A 23 -19.70 -40.94 -7.99
CA SER A 23 -19.75 -39.81 -8.92
C SER A 23 -20.17 -40.21 -10.35
N ARG A 24 -19.89 -41.45 -10.77
CA ARG A 24 -20.32 -41.99 -12.07
C ARG A 24 -21.83 -42.23 -12.13
N LEU A 25 -22.43 -42.72 -11.04
CA LEU A 25 -23.88 -42.92 -10.96
C LEU A 25 -24.62 -41.59 -10.90
N ILE A 26 -24.09 -40.63 -10.14
CA ILE A 26 -24.62 -39.27 -10.07
C ILE A 26 -24.63 -38.64 -11.46
N LEU A 27 -23.53 -38.76 -12.21
CA LEU A 27 -23.44 -38.26 -13.58
C LEU A 27 -24.48 -38.90 -14.50
N LYS A 28 -24.66 -40.23 -14.41
CA LYS A 28 -25.64 -40.97 -15.22
C LYS A 28 -27.07 -40.50 -14.93
N GLU A 29 -27.40 -40.26 -13.66
CA GLU A 29 -28.72 -39.79 -13.26
C GLU A 29 -28.98 -38.34 -13.68
N LEU A 30 -27.98 -37.46 -13.56
CA LEU A 30 -28.09 -36.07 -14.01
C LEU A 30 -28.26 -35.98 -15.54
N ASN A 31 -27.51 -36.79 -16.29
CA ASN A 31 -27.68 -36.89 -17.73
C ASN A 31 -29.07 -37.42 -18.12
N ARG A 32 -29.63 -38.36 -17.34
CA ARG A 32 -31.02 -38.85 -17.54
C ARG A 32 -32.06 -37.75 -17.32
N GLN A 33 -31.77 -36.80 -16.44
CA GLN A 33 -32.60 -35.63 -16.15
C GLN A 33 -32.28 -34.43 -17.07
N SER A 34 -31.55 -34.65 -18.17
CA SER A 34 -31.18 -33.64 -19.17
C SER A 34 -30.25 -32.52 -18.67
N PHE A 35 -29.48 -32.76 -17.61
CA PHE A 35 -28.41 -31.86 -17.19
C PHE A 35 -27.08 -32.27 -17.81
N ASP A 36 -26.50 -31.40 -18.63
CA ASP A 36 -25.14 -31.60 -19.16
C ASP A 36 -24.11 -31.15 -18.13
N VAL A 37 -23.44 -32.10 -17.49
CA VAL A 37 -22.48 -31.85 -16.42
C VAL A 37 -21.24 -32.69 -16.65
N SER A 38 -20.05 -32.11 -16.41
CA SER A 38 -18.81 -32.89 -16.44
C SER A 38 -18.63 -33.69 -15.14
N GLN A 39 -18.02 -34.87 -15.21
CA GLN A 39 -17.61 -35.63 -14.01
C GLN A 39 -16.70 -34.80 -13.08
N SER A 40 -15.88 -33.92 -13.66
CA SER A 40 -15.00 -33.02 -12.90
C SER A 40 -15.79 -32.03 -12.05
N THR A 41 -16.98 -31.62 -12.51
CA THR A 41 -17.90 -30.72 -11.81
C THR A 41 -18.51 -31.43 -10.60
N VAL A 42 -19.06 -32.63 -10.80
CA VAL A 42 -19.62 -33.47 -9.72
C VAL A 42 -18.57 -33.71 -8.62
N SER A 43 -17.35 -34.07 -9.04
CA SER A 43 -16.25 -34.35 -8.10
C SER A 43 -15.84 -33.11 -7.29
N ARG A 44 -15.84 -31.92 -7.90
CA ARG A 44 -15.54 -30.67 -7.19
C ARG A 44 -16.63 -30.32 -6.18
N VAL A 45 -17.89 -30.46 -6.56
CA VAL A 45 -19.03 -30.13 -5.69
C VAL A 45 -19.03 -31.04 -4.45
N LEU A 46 -18.86 -32.35 -4.63
CA LEU A 46 -18.80 -33.29 -3.50
C LEU A 46 -17.58 -33.06 -2.59
N LYS A 47 -16.42 -32.72 -3.16
CA LYS A 47 -15.21 -32.41 -2.38
C LYS A 47 -15.34 -31.11 -1.58
N ASN A 48 -16.03 -30.11 -2.12
CA ASN A 48 -16.26 -28.84 -1.45
C ASN A 48 -17.28 -28.93 -0.31
N ASP A 49 -18.10 -29.99 -0.26
CA ASP A 49 -19.10 -30.19 0.81
C ASP A 49 -18.55 -31.02 1.97
N ASN A 50 -17.76 -32.06 1.67
CA ASN A 50 -17.09 -32.88 2.69
C ASN A 50 -15.99 -32.14 3.46
N ASN A 51 -15.33 -31.19 2.79
CA ASN A 51 -14.50 -30.22 3.48
C ASN A 51 -15.42 -29.07 3.87
N GLY A 52 -15.96 -29.09 5.09
CA GLY A 52 -16.85 -28.06 5.67
C GLY A 52 -16.21 -26.66 5.76
N GLY A 53 -15.81 -26.12 4.62
CA GLY A 53 -15.11 -24.89 4.43
C GLY A 53 -15.90 -24.06 3.46
N GLU A 54 -16.56 -23.05 4.02
CA GLU A 54 -16.88 -21.83 3.30
C GLU A 54 -15.80 -21.54 2.26
N SER A 55 -16.20 -21.32 1.00
CA SER A 55 -15.32 -20.83 -0.06
C SER A 55 -14.83 -19.39 0.22
N GLN A 56 -14.46 -19.05 1.46
CA GLN A 56 -13.84 -17.79 1.83
C GLN A 56 -12.34 -17.75 1.45
N ALA A 57 -11.70 -18.89 1.16
CA ALA A 57 -10.23 -18.94 1.09
C ALA A 57 -9.59 -19.00 -0.32
N ILE A 58 -10.28 -18.59 -1.40
CA ILE A 58 -9.60 -18.40 -2.72
C ILE A 58 -9.28 -16.93 -2.98
N ASN A 59 -9.98 -15.99 -2.34
CA ASN A 59 -9.65 -14.57 -2.48
C ASN A 59 -8.32 -14.21 -1.80
N GLU A 60 -7.91 -14.94 -0.76
CA GLU A 60 -6.66 -14.62 -0.03
C GLU A 60 -5.40 -15.18 -0.70
N LEU A 61 -5.51 -16.32 -1.40
CA LEU A 61 -4.38 -16.91 -2.13
C LEU A 61 -4.28 -16.43 -3.59
N GLY A 62 -5.35 -15.86 -4.17
CA GLY A 62 -5.38 -15.37 -5.55
C GLY A 62 -4.71 -14.02 -5.79
N GLU A 63 -4.60 -13.16 -4.78
CA GLU A 63 -4.01 -11.82 -4.95
C GLU A 63 -2.48 -11.81 -5.04
N ASN A 64 -1.81 -12.81 -4.45
CA ASN A 64 -0.37 -12.75 -4.25
C ASN A 64 0.45 -13.18 -5.48
N TRP A 65 -0.14 -13.95 -6.40
CA TRP A 65 0.57 -14.50 -7.56
C TRP A 65 0.76 -13.51 -8.71
N ARG A 66 0.07 -12.36 -8.68
CA ARG A 66 0.16 -11.33 -9.73
C ARG A 66 0.73 -10.00 -9.26
N ARG A 67 1.22 -9.90 -8.01
CA ARG A 67 1.87 -8.67 -7.56
C ARG A 67 3.26 -8.60 -8.20
N ARG A 68 3.35 -7.86 -9.31
CA ARG A 68 4.65 -7.45 -9.88
C ARG A 68 5.55 -6.95 -8.73
N PRO A 69 6.86 -7.23 -8.76
CA PRO A 69 7.78 -6.76 -7.72
C PRO A 69 7.55 -5.28 -7.47
N ARG A 70 7.30 -4.89 -6.21
CA ARG A 70 7.10 -3.49 -5.89
C ARG A 70 8.39 -2.74 -6.23
N VAL A 71 8.31 -1.86 -7.22
CA VAL A 71 9.40 -0.92 -7.61
C VAL A 71 9.91 -0.11 -6.41
N CYS A 72 9.11 -0.01 -5.34
CA CYS A 72 9.47 0.60 -4.09
C CYS A 72 9.62 -0.42 -2.96
N THR A 73 10.87 -0.81 -2.67
CA THR A 73 11.22 -1.64 -1.53
C THR A 73 11.38 -0.80 -0.24
N PRO A 74 11.12 -1.35 0.96
CA PRO A 74 11.32 -0.61 2.22
C PRO A 74 12.74 -0.06 2.38
N ARG A 75 13.76 -0.81 1.93
CA ARG A 75 15.16 -0.39 1.93
C ARG A 75 15.39 0.88 1.10
N MET A 76 14.75 0.95 -0.07
CA MET A 76 14.81 2.12 -0.93
C MET A 76 14.16 3.35 -0.28
N VAL A 77 13.01 3.18 0.39
CA VAL A 77 12.35 4.26 1.13
C VAL A 77 13.27 4.83 2.20
N ARG A 78 13.93 3.97 2.99
CA ARG A 78 14.91 4.40 4.00
C ARG A 78 16.08 5.17 3.37
N LYS A 79 16.59 4.71 2.22
CA LYS A 79 17.66 5.42 1.49
C LYS A 79 17.21 6.82 1.06
N VAL A 80 16.01 6.95 0.49
CA VAL A 80 15.43 8.24 0.09
C VAL A 80 15.21 9.14 1.30
N GLN A 81 14.71 8.59 2.41
CA GLN A 81 14.48 9.34 3.65
C GLN A 81 15.79 9.92 4.21
N ASN A 82 16.87 9.15 4.21
CA ASN A 82 18.18 9.62 4.66
C ASN A 82 18.73 10.74 3.76
N LEU A 83 18.56 10.62 2.44
CA LEU A 83 18.98 11.67 1.49
C LEU A 83 18.15 12.95 1.58
N LEU A 84 16.91 12.86 2.06
CA LEU A 84 16.03 14.00 2.30
C LEU A 84 16.19 14.60 3.71
N ALA A 85 16.90 13.93 4.61
CA ALA A 85 17.11 14.40 5.98
C ALA A 85 18.23 15.46 6.10
N SER A 86 19.08 15.60 5.08
CA SER A 86 20.12 16.63 5.03
C SER A 86 19.54 18.06 4.93
N ASP A 87 20.18 19.04 5.56
CA ASP A 87 19.76 20.45 5.58
C ASP A 87 19.51 21.07 4.20
N ASN A 88 20.27 20.63 3.20
CA ASN A 88 20.07 21.00 1.80
C ASN A 88 19.82 19.73 0.96
N PRO A 89 18.56 19.26 0.87
CA PRO A 89 18.24 18.03 0.17
C PRO A 89 18.52 18.17 -1.33
N LEU A 90 19.05 17.10 -1.92
CA LEU A 90 19.32 17.04 -3.35
C LEU A 90 18.05 17.24 -4.19
N PRO A 91 18.17 17.81 -5.40
CA PRO A 91 17.04 17.90 -6.30
C PRO A 91 16.50 16.50 -6.65
N LYS A 92 15.18 16.39 -6.83
CA LYS A 92 14.49 15.11 -7.06
C LYS A 92 15.07 14.32 -8.26
N THR A 93 15.55 15.01 -9.28
CA THR A 93 16.23 14.44 -10.46
C THR A 93 17.55 13.75 -10.11
N GLU A 94 18.38 14.38 -9.28
CA GLU A 94 19.64 13.80 -8.83
C GLU A 94 19.43 12.68 -7.81
N LEU A 95 18.44 12.85 -6.94
CA LEU A 95 18.02 11.83 -5.98
C LEU A 95 17.54 10.56 -6.71
N ALA A 96 16.79 10.73 -7.81
CA ALA A 96 16.37 9.65 -8.70
C ALA A 96 17.58 8.91 -9.30
N ARG A 97 18.59 9.63 -9.81
CA ARG A 97 19.84 9.05 -10.32
C ARG A 97 20.60 8.24 -9.26
N ARG A 98 20.76 8.78 -8.04
CA ARG A 98 21.47 8.08 -6.94
C ARG A 98 20.75 6.83 -6.42
N VAL A 99 19.43 6.81 -6.52
CA VAL A 99 18.61 5.70 -6.04
C VAL A 99 18.36 4.68 -7.16
N GLY A 100 18.52 5.06 -8.43
CA GLY A 100 18.31 4.19 -9.59
C GLY A 100 16.84 4.02 -9.94
N VAL A 101 16.02 5.06 -9.74
CA VAL A 101 14.58 5.04 -10.02
C VAL A 101 14.15 6.24 -10.84
N SER A 102 12.92 6.21 -11.34
CA SER A 102 12.35 7.36 -12.04
C SER A 102 12.11 8.54 -11.09
N GLU A 103 12.19 9.76 -11.61
CA GLU A 103 11.87 10.97 -10.84
C GLU A 103 10.42 10.95 -10.34
N ALA A 104 9.49 10.41 -11.13
CA ALA A 104 8.08 10.25 -10.74
C ALA A 104 7.94 9.36 -9.49
N THR A 105 8.76 8.31 -9.37
CA THR A 105 8.80 7.43 -8.20
C THR A 105 9.27 8.20 -6.96
N ILE A 106 10.33 9.01 -7.08
CA ILE A 106 10.81 9.86 -6.00
C ILE A 106 9.76 10.89 -5.59
N ARG A 107 9.07 11.50 -6.56
CA ARG A 107 8.00 12.48 -6.30
C ARG A 107 6.85 11.86 -5.50
N ARG A 108 6.34 10.70 -5.93
CA ARG A 108 5.31 9.95 -5.20
C ARG A 108 5.75 9.57 -3.79
N LEU A 109 7.02 9.22 -3.60
CA LEU A 109 7.54 8.86 -2.28
C LEU A 109 7.71 10.06 -1.36
N ALA A 110 8.32 11.14 -1.85
CA ALA A 110 8.58 12.34 -1.07
C ALA A 110 7.26 13.03 -0.67
N ASP A 111 6.34 13.19 -1.63
CA ASP A 111 5.13 13.98 -1.44
C ASP A 111 4.01 13.14 -0.81
N GLY A 112 3.95 11.82 -1.07
CA GLY A 112 2.94 10.93 -0.52
C GLY A 112 3.36 10.22 0.76
N ARG A 113 4.42 9.41 0.71
CA ARG A 113 4.78 8.49 1.81
C ARG A 113 5.62 9.13 2.92
N LEU A 114 6.42 10.13 2.58
CA LEU A 114 7.30 10.85 3.52
C LEU A 114 6.75 12.24 3.87
N GLU A 115 5.65 12.66 3.25
CA GLU A 115 4.92 13.92 3.48
C GLU A 115 5.82 15.16 3.55
N LYS A 116 6.93 15.17 2.78
CA LYS A 116 7.89 16.28 2.79
C LYS A 116 7.34 17.44 1.96
N LYS A 117 6.95 18.52 2.63
CA LYS A 117 6.54 19.77 1.96
C LYS A 117 7.76 20.53 1.44
N LYS A 118 7.66 21.04 0.21
CA LYS A 118 8.67 21.92 -0.37
C LYS A 118 8.47 23.33 0.18
N LEU A 119 9.36 23.78 1.06
CA LEU A 119 9.38 25.15 1.55
C LEU A 119 10.47 25.94 0.83
N LYS A 120 10.08 26.99 0.11
CA LYS A 120 11.03 27.93 -0.51
C LYS A 120 11.26 29.08 0.47
N LYS A 121 12.50 29.23 0.96
CA LYS A 121 12.90 30.44 1.68
C LYS A 121 13.44 31.46 0.69
N VAL A 122 12.81 32.62 0.60
CA VAL A 122 13.31 33.73 -0.21
C VAL A 122 14.42 34.42 0.57
N LYS A 123 15.61 34.55 -0.03
CA LYS A 123 16.66 35.44 0.48
C LYS A 123 16.39 36.84 -0.07
N VAL A 124 16.22 37.82 0.82
CA VAL A 124 15.92 39.21 0.44
C VAL A 124 17.15 39.89 -0.15
N HIS A 125 18.32 39.67 0.44
CA HIS A 125 19.60 40.20 -0.04
C HIS A 125 20.77 39.35 0.46
N TYR A 126 21.90 39.45 -0.24
CA TYR A 126 23.16 38.87 0.22
C TYR A 126 23.70 39.68 1.39
N LEU A 127 24.16 39.00 2.45
CA LEU A 127 24.79 39.64 3.59
C LEU A 127 26.30 39.43 3.54
N THR A 128 27.04 40.52 3.63
CA THR A 128 28.48 40.48 3.90
C THR A 128 28.73 40.06 5.35
N ALA A 129 29.90 39.51 5.64
CA ALA A 129 30.28 39.14 7.00
C ALA A 129 30.14 40.31 7.99
N ALA A 130 30.53 41.53 7.56
CA ALA A 130 30.35 42.75 8.35
C ALA A 130 28.87 43.05 8.65
N ALA A 131 27.98 42.91 7.67
CA ALA A 131 26.55 43.11 7.86
C ALA A 131 25.91 42.04 8.77
N ILE A 132 26.40 40.80 8.74
CA ILE A 132 25.98 39.74 9.67
C ILE A 132 26.35 40.12 11.11
N LEU A 133 27.60 40.54 11.32
CA LEU A 133 28.11 40.93 12.65
C LEU A 133 27.39 42.17 13.19
N GLN A 134 27.16 43.18 12.35
CA GLN A 134 26.41 44.37 12.75
C GLN A 134 24.96 44.01 13.13
N ARG A 135 24.33 43.06 12.43
CA ARG A 135 22.99 42.57 12.77
C ARG A 135 22.97 41.80 14.08
N SER A 136 23.95 40.92 14.32
CA SER A 136 24.00 40.16 15.57
C SER A 136 24.21 41.08 16.78
N LEU A 137 25.13 42.05 16.68
CA LEU A 137 25.35 43.05 17.73
C LEU A 137 24.12 43.91 18.01
N ARG A 138 23.37 44.30 16.97
CA ARG A 138 22.12 45.05 17.14
C ARG A 138 20.99 44.20 17.71
N ALA A 139 20.93 42.91 17.38
CA ALA A 139 19.88 42.02 17.85
C ALA A 139 20.07 41.55 19.30
N LEU A 140 21.32 41.45 19.77
CA LEU A 140 21.68 40.97 21.12
C LEU A 140 20.91 41.67 22.25
N PRO A 141 20.88 43.02 22.33
CA PRO A 141 20.13 43.71 23.40
C PRO A 141 18.63 43.38 23.41
N PHE A 142 18.02 43.18 22.23
CA PHE A 142 16.61 42.79 22.14
C PHE A 142 16.39 41.34 22.57
N TYR A 143 17.33 40.44 22.29
CA TYR A 143 17.26 39.07 22.78
C TYR A 143 17.39 38.99 24.29
N ASP A 144 18.29 39.79 24.88
CA ASP A 144 18.46 39.87 26.34
C ASP A 144 17.20 40.44 27.00
N LEU A 145 16.61 41.50 26.43
CA LEU A 145 15.30 42.03 26.86
C LEU A 145 14.17 40.99 26.77
N ILE A 146 14.06 40.25 25.66
CA ILE A 146 13.02 39.20 25.49
C ILE A 146 13.25 38.02 26.45
N LYS A 147 14.50 37.73 26.80
CA LYS A 147 14.87 36.64 27.70
C LYS A 147 14.61 37.01 29.17
N ASP A 148 14.82 38.28 29.52
CA ASP A 148 14.64 38.78 30.88
C ASP A 148 13.19 39.22 31.16
N ASP A 149 12.44 39.63 30.14
CA ASP A 149 10.99 39.87 30.23
C ASP A 149 10.22 38.53 30.27
N GLN A 150 9.37 38.39 31.29
CA GLN A 150 8.48 37.25 31.56
C GLN A 150 7.37 37.04 30.50
N PHE A 151 7.62 37.27 29.22
CA PHE A 151 6.63 37.14 28.14
C PHE A 151 6.21 35.68 27.84
N MET A 152 6.92 34.69 28.39
CA MET A 152 6.55 33.26 28.25
C MET A 152 5.41 32.82 29.19
N GLY A 153 4.92 33.71 30.07
CA GLY A 153 3.77 33.42 30.96
C GLY A 153 2.39 33.62 30.35
N ILE A 154 2.28 34.26 29.17
CA ILE A 154 0.98 34.71 28.61
C ILE A 154 0.42 33.72 27.56
N PHE A 155 1.22 32.79 27.04
CA PHE A 155 0.78 31.84 26.00
C PHE A 155 0.49 30.41 26.52
N ASN A 156 0.46 30.20 27.84
CA ASN A 156 0.03 28.96 28.48
C ASN A 156 -1.32 29.14 29.21
N GLY A 157 -2.35 29.57 28.47
CA GLY A 157 -3.74 29.65 28.93
C GLY A 157 -4.68 29.06 27.89
#